data_AF-A0A429DRJ1-F1
#
_entry.id   AF-A0A429DRJ1-F1
#
_cell.length_a   1.000
_cell.length_b   1.000
_cell.length_c   1.000
_cell.angle_alpha   90.00
_cell.angle_beta   90.00
_cell.angle_gamma   90.00
#
_symmetry.space_group_name_H-M   'P 1'
#
loop_
_entity.id
_entity.type
_entity.pdbx_description
1 polymer ?
#
loop_
_entity_poly.entity_id
_entity_poly.type
_entity_poly.pdbx_seq_one_letter_code
_entity_poly.pdbx_strand_id
1 'polypeptide(L)'
;ATYGQAEGRTEDRPLWLGSVKSNIGHTQCAAGVAGVIKMVLALQHGTLPKTLFAEQPSSHVDWTSGNVRLLQDAVEWPTGEEPRRAGVSAFGVSGTNVHVILEEAPQGADAPAGENNASVLAPQTPAWVVSGHTTEALAGQAGRLREYVVARPELPVGDVAWSLATTRAALEHRAVVLGDDRSGLVAGLAAVATQQPGPGVVTGSVAPGGVGRTVLVFPGQGSQWVGMGRELAEASPVFAARLAECAAALAPFVEWELDDVLAGGHGFEAADVVQPVLWAVMVSLAAVWEAA
;
A
#
# COMPACT_ATOMS: atom_id res chain seq x y z
N ALA A 1 -21.57 -21.08 -34.52
CA ALA A 1 -20.19 -20.57 -34.41
C ALA A 1 -19.38 -21.57 -33.59
N THR A 2 -18.51 -22.33 -34.23
CA THR A 2 -17.59 -23.27 -33.56
C THR A 2 -16.31 -22.52 -33.18
N TYR A 3 -15.67 -22.87 -32.07
CA TYR A 3 -14.39 -22.29 -31.67
C TYR A 3 -13.37 -22.29 -32.83
N GLY A 4 -12.64 -21.19 -33.00
CA GLY A 4 -11.60 -21.07 -34.04
C GLY A 4 -12.10 -20.72 -35.46
N GLN A 5 -13.39 -20.45 -35.64
CA GLN A 5 -14.02 -20.15 -36.95
C GLN A 5 -14.33 -18.66 -37.20
N ALA A 6 -13.79 -17.75 -36.38
CA ALA A 6 -14.04 -16.32 -36.54
C ALA A 6 -13.31 -15.74 -37.77
N GLU A 7 -13.97 -14.84 -38.49
CA GLU A 7 -13.36 -14.05 -39.57
C GLU A 7 -12.10 -13.34 -39.05
N GLY A 8 -10.97 -13.48 -39.76
CA GLY A 8 -9.66 -12.93 -39.36
C GLY A 8 -8.72 -13.87 -38.58
N ARG A 9 -9.11 -15.11 -38.28
CA ARG A 9 -8.21 -16.13 -37.71
C ARG A 9 -7.36 -16.82 -38.78
N THR A 10 -6.15 -16.33 -38.99
CA THR A 10 -5.13 -16.89 -39.88
C THR A 10 -4.30 -17.99 -39.21
N GLU A 11 -3.58 -18.83 -39.96
CA GLU A 11 -2.78 -19.95 -39.39
C GLU A 11 -1.76 -19.54 -38.32
N ASP A 12 -1.31 -18.28 -38.35
CA ASP A 12 -0.41 -17.64 -37.38
C ASP A 12 -1.13 -17.10 -36.14
N ARG A 13 -2.47 -17.05 -36.13
CA ARG A 13 -3.31 -16.60 -35.01
C ARG A 13 -4.38 -17.63 -34.59
N PRO A 14 -3.98 -18.85 -34.18
CA PRO A 14 -4.90 -19.89 -33.75
C PRO A 14 -5.65 -19.50 -32.46
N LEU A 15 -6.73 -20.21 -32.14
CA LEU A 15 -7.32 -20.16 -30.81
C LEU A 15 -6.49 -21.07 -29.92
N TRP A 16 -5.78 -20.47 -28.98
CA TRP A 16 -5.05 -21.21 -27.97
C TRP A 16 -6.00 -21.87 -26.97
N LEU A 17 -5.80 -23.17 -26.76
CA LEU A 17 -6.60 -24.00 -25.87
C LEU A 17 -5.71 -24.63 -24.80
N GLY A 18 -6.12 -24.51 -23.53
CA GLY A 18 -5.45 -25.19 -22.42
C GLY A 18 -6.31 -25.21 -21.17
N SER A 19 -5.92 -26.02 -20.19
CA SER A 19 -6.69 -26.21 -18.95
C SER A 19 -5.80 -26.06 -17.73
N VAL A 20 -6.23 -25.28 -16.72
CA VAL A 20 -5.52 -25.22 -15.42
C VAL A 20 -5.51 -26.58 -14.70
N LYS A 21 -6.48 -27.46 -15.04
CA LYS A 21 -6.66 -28.76 -14.39
C LYS A 21 -5.50 -29.72 -14.66
N SER A 22 -4.72 -29.51 -15.73
CA SER A 22 -3.51 -30.29 -15.97
C SER A 22 -2.42 -30.04 -14.91
N ASN A 23 -2.46 -28.90 -14.21
CA ASN A 23 -1.45 -28.51 -13.23
C ASN A 23 -1.90 -28.78 -11.78
N ILE A 24 -3.17 -28.51 -11.48
CA ILE A 24 -3.70 -28.55 -10.10
C ILE A 24 -4.85 -29.55 -9.91
N GLY A 25 -5.16 -30.36 -10.94
CA GLY A 25 -6.30 -31.26 -10.92
C GLY A 25 -7.65 -30.55 -11.01
N HIS A 26 -8.73 -31.32 -10.83
CA HIS A 26 -10.10 -30.79 -10.86
C HIS A 26 -10.54 -30.34 -9.46
N THR A 27 -10.45 -29.04 -9.18
CA THR A 27 -10.80 -28.42 -7.89
C THR A 27 -12.32 -28.26 -7.64
N GLN A 28 -13.10 -29.17 -8.22
CA GLN A 28 -14.57 -29.22 -8.12
C GLN A 28 -15.24 -27.84 -8.27
N CYS A 29 -15.90 -27.36 -7.22
CA CYS A 29 -16.63 -26.08 -7.23
C CYS A 29 -15.72 -24.87 -7.52
N ALA A 30 -14.42 -24.96 -7.26
CA ALA A 30 -13.46 -23.90 -7.56
C ALA A 30 -12.86 -23.99 -8.98
N ALA A 31 -13.23 -24.99 -9.78
CA ALA A 31 -12.61 -25.23 -11.08
C ALA A 31 -12.84 -24.10 -12.09
N GLY A 32 -14.00 -23.44 -12.04
CA GLY A 32 -14.31 -22.30 -12.88
C GLY A 32 -13.43 -21.09 -12.54
N VAL A 33 -13.43 -20.67 -11.27
CA VAL A 33 -12.63 -19.52 -10.81
C VAL A 33 -11.13 -19.77 -10.92
N ALA A 34 -10.65 -21.00 -10.76
CA ALA A 34 -9.25 -21.34 -11.02
C ALA A 34 -8.86 -21.08 -12.49
N GLY A 35 -9.77 -21.33 -13.44
CA GLY A 35 -9.60 -20.97 -14.85
C GLY A 35 -9.56 -19.46 -15.07
N VAL A 36 -10.41 -18.70 -14.36
CA VAL A 36 -10.39 -17.23 -14.39
C VAL A 36 -9.06 -16.69 -13.84
N ILE A 37 -8.60 -17.17 -12.69
CA ILE A 37 -7.32 -16.76 -12.09
C ILE A 37 -6.16 -17.05 -13.04
N LYS A 38 -6.11 -18.24 -13.66
CA LYS A 38 -5.12 -18.56 -14.70
C LYS A 38 -5.09 -17.50 -15.80
N MET A 39 -6.27 -17.15 -16.32
CA MET A 39 -6.35 -16.23 -17.46
C MET A 39 -6.06 -14.77 -17.07
N VAL A 40 -6.46 -14.33 -15.87
CA VAL A 40 -6.09 -13.00 -15.35
C VAL A 40 -4.58 -12.88 -15.20
N LEU A 41 -3.92 -13.90 -14.63
CA LEU A 41 -2.45 -13.93 -14.54
C LEU A 41 -1.80 -13.95 -15.92
N ALA A 42 -2.34 -14.72 -16.88
CA ALA A 42 -1.83 -14.75 -18.25
C ALA A 42 -1.94 -13.38 -18.96
N LEU A 43 -3.01 -12.62 -18.73
CA LEU A 43 -3.19 -11.26 -19.23
C LEU A 43 -2.18 -10.30 -18.59
N GLN A 44 -2.01 -10.36 -17.27
CA GLN A 44 -1.07 -9.52 -16.51
C GLN A 44 0.39 -9.77 -16.90
N HIS A 45 0.77 -11.03 -17.11
CA HIS A 45 2.13 -11.41 -17.46
C HIS A 45 2.39 -11.49 -18.98
N GLY A 46 1.36 -11.26 -19.79
CA GLY A 46 1.46 -11.35 -21.26
C GLY A 46 2.02 -12.67 -21.76
N THR A 47 1.62 -13.78 -21.14
CA THR A 47 2.06 -15.12 -21.51
C THR A 47 0.96 -16.12 -21.25
N LEU A 48 0.64 -16.95 -22.25
CA LEU A 48 -0.25 -18.09 -22.11
C LEU A 48 0.56 -19.30 -21.62
N PRO A 49 0.31 -19.81 -20.40
CA PRO A 49 1.08 -20.93 -19.87
C PRO A 49 0.65 -22.25 -20.51
N LYS A 50 1.62 -23.15 -20.68
CA LYS A 50 1.41 -24.48 -21.24
C LYS A 50 0.38 -25.31 -20.47
N THR A 51 -0.35 -26.16 -21.19
CA THR A 51 -1.19 -27.22 -20.64
C THR A 51 -0.38 -28.52 -20.62
N LEU A 52 -0.37 -29.23 -19.49
CA LEU A 52 0.43 -30.46 -19.35
C LEU A 52 -0.30 -31.67 -19.94
N PHE A 53 0.47 -32.71 -20.29
CA PHE A 53 -0.02 -33.99 -20.82
C PHE A 53 -0.79 -33.86 -22.15
N ALA A 54 -0.30 -32.96 -23.00
CA ALA A 54 -0.93 -32.60 -24.27
C ALA A 54 0.01 -32.78 -25.48
N GLU A 55 1.14 -33.46 -25.30
CA GLU A 55 2.14 -33.73 -26.34
C GLU A 55 1.53 -34.56 -27.48
N GLN A 56 0.65 -35.50 -27.13
CA GLN A 56 -0.19 -36.23 -28.08
C GLN A 56 -1.66 -35.79 -27.92
N PRO A 57 -2.20 -34.99 -28.86
CA PRO A 57 -3.60 -34.61 -28.84
C PRO A 57 -4.52 -35.83 -28.94
N SER A 58 -5.72 -35.75 -28.35
CA SER A 58 -6.71 -36.84 -28.42
C SER A 58 -7.10 -37.15 -29.86
N SER A 59 -7.07 -38.44 -30.24
CA SER A 59 -7.50 -38.94 -31.56
C SER A 59 -9.02 -38.89 -31.79
N HIS A 60 -9.80 -38.62 -30.74
CA HIS A 60 -11.26 -38.50 -30.82
C HIS A 60 -11.73 -37.09 -31.22
N VAL A 61 -10.80 -36.16 -31.42
CA VAL A 61 -11.07 -34.78 -31.82
C VAL A 61 -10.38 -34.55 -33.17
N ASP A 62 -11.13 -34.03 -34.14
CA ASP A 62 -10.56 -33.59 -35.42
C ASP A 62 -9.93 -32.19 -35.24
N TRP A 63 -8.64 -32.16 -34.93
CA TRP A 63 -7.86 -30.92 -34.77
C TRP A 63 -7.62 -30.16 -36.08
N THR A 64 -7.97 -30.74 -37.23
CA THR A 64 -7.91 -30.03 -38.53
C THR A 64 -9.17 -29.21 -38.79
N SER A 65 -10.28 -29.54 -38.11
CA SER A 65 -11.57 -28.86 -38.22
C SER A 65 -11.62 -27.53 -37.45
N GLY A 66 -10.83 -26.55 -37.89
CA GLY A 66 -10.79 -25.20 -37.35
C GLY A 66 -9.43 -24.82 -36.78
N ASN A 67 -9.20 -23.52 -36.64
CA ASN A 67 -7.90 -23.00 -36.27
C ASN A 67 -7.73 -22.93 -34.74
N VAL A 68 -7.72 -24.09 -34.09
CA VAL A 68 -7.56 -24.26 -32.63
C VAL A 68 -6.28 -25.05 -32.35
N ARG A 69 -5.44 -24.58 -31.42
CA ARG A 69 -4.19 -25.26 -31.05
C ARG A 69 -4.06 -25.43 -29.54
N LEU A 70 -3.63 -26.62 -29.12
CA LEU A 70 -3.28 -26.88 -27.72
C LEU A 70 -2.03 -26.08 -27.34
N LEU A 71 -2.04 -25.48 -26.15
CA LEU A 71 -0.89 -24.80 -25.55
C LEU A 71 0.15 -25.84 -25.07
N GLN A 72 0.82 -26.53 -25.99
CA GLN A 72 1.86 -27.51 -25.65
C GLN A 72 3.09 -26.84 -25.04
N ASP A 73 3.38 -25.62 -25.50
CA ASP A 73 4.41 -24.73 -24.96
C ASP A 73 3.79 -23.44 -24.43
N ALA A 74 4.58 -22.70 -23.63
CA ALA A 74 4.20 -21.35 -23.25
C ALA A 74 4.29 -20.44 -24.47
N VAL A 75 3.28 -19.59 -24.66
CA VAL A 75 3.19 -18.70 -25.82
C VAL A 75 3.18 -17.25 -25.32
N GLU A 76 4.07 -16.42 -25.83
CA GLU A 76 4.05 -14.99 -25.58
C GLU A 76 2.72 -14.40 -26.06
N TRP A 77 2.15 -13.53 -25.24
CA TRP A 77 0.88 -12.87 -25.53
C TRP A 77 0.99 -11.38 -25.22
N PRO A 78 1.83 -10.65 -25.98
CA PRO A 78 2.09 -9.23 -25.74
C PRO A 78 0.84 -8.39 -26.01
N THR A 79 0.78 -7.23 -25.37
CA THR A 79 -0.26 -6.23 -25.64
C THR A 79 -0.12 -5.72 -27.09
N GLY A 80 -1.24 -5.54 -27.77
CA GLY A 80 -1.30 -5.04 -29.15
C GLY A 80 -2.29 -3.89 -29.29
N GLU A 81 -2.69 -3.58 -30.53
CA GLU A 81 -3.70 -2.55 -30.82
C GLU A 81 -5.10 -2.92 -30.33
N GLU A 82 -5.42 -4.23 -30.32
CA GLU A 82 -6.67 -4.75 -29.80
C GLU A 82 -6.49 -5.34 -28.41
N PRO A 83 -7.49 -5.19 -27.51
CA PRO A 83 -7.41 -5.76 -26.20
C PRO A 83 -7.43 -7.28 -26.25
N ARG A 84 -6.51 -7.90 -25.51
CA ARG A 84 -6.42 -9.35 -25.37
C ARG A 84 -7.66 -9.89 -24.70
N ARG A 85 -8.25 -10.94 -25.30
CA ARG A 85 -9.48 -11.59 -24.80
C ARG A 85 -9.30 -13.10 -24.67
N ALA A 86 -9.91 -13.68 -23.65
CA ALA A 86 -9.95 -15.12 -23.43
C ALA A 86 -11.32 -15.61 -22.99
N GLY A 87 -11.68 -16.83 -23.36
CA GLY A 87 -12.86 -17.52 -22.86
C GLY A 87 -12.52 -18.51 -21.75
N VAL A 88 -13.35 -18.57 -20.71
CA VAL A 88 -13.29 -19.60 -19.66
C VAL A 88 -14.61 -20.35 -19.63
N SER A 89 -14.55 -21.67 -19.80
CA SER A 89 -15.72 -22.56 -19.79
C SER A 89 -15.74 -23.45 -18.55
N ALA A 90 -16.92 -23.64 -17.97
CA ALA A 90 -17.18 -24.61 -16.91
C ALA A 90 -18.47 -25.38 -17.19
N PHE A 91 -18.39 -26.71 -17.16
CA PHE A 91 -19.50 -27.61 -17.46
C PHE A 91 -19.73 -28.52 -16.26
N GLY A 92 -20.88 -28.35 -15.60
CA GLY A 92 -21.24 -29.11 -14.41
C GLY A 92 -21.87 -30.45 -14.76
N VAL A 93 -21.68 -31.45 -13.88
CA VAL A 93 -22.28 -32.78 -14.05
C VAL A 93 -23.82 -32.75 -14.10
N SER A 94 -24.45 -31.74 -13.51
CA SER A 94 -25.90 -31.50 -13.59
C SER A 94 -26.38 -31.08 -14.98
N GLY A 95 -25.46 -30.80 -15.92
CA GLY A 95 -25.76 -30.26 -17.25
C GLY A 95 -25.78 -28.73 -17.32
N THR A 96 -25.52 -28.03 -16.22
CA THR A 96 -25.39 -26.56 -16.22
C THR A 96 -24.05 -26.13 -16.81
N ASN A 97 -24.09 -25.27 -17.82
CA ASN A 97 -22.93 -24.79 -18.55
C ASN A 97 -22.78 -23.28 -18.39
N VAL A 98 -21.55 -22.82 -18.13
CA VAL A 98 -21.21 -21.40 -18.03
C VAL A 98 -19.99 -21.13 -18.90
N HIS A 99 -20.04 -20.01 -19.63
CA HIS A 99 -18.90 -19.49 -20.40
C HIS A 99 -18.76 -18.00 -20.11
N VAL A 100 -17.54 -17.57 -19.81
CA VAL A 100 -17.22 -16.17 -19.49
C VAL A 100 -16.13 -15.68 -20.43
N ILE A 101 -16.29 -14.46 -20.94
CA ILE A 101 -15.27 -13.77 -21.72
C ILE A 101 -14.55 -12.79 -20.79
N LEU A 102 -13.22 -12.86 -20.76
CA LEU A 102 -12.33 -11.94 -20.06
C LEU A 102 -11.64 -11.05 -21.09
N GLU A 103 -11.44 -9.80 -20.75
CA GLU A 103 -10.69 -8.81 -21.52
C GLU A 103 -9.60 -8.21 -20.63
N GLU A 104 -8.48 -7.81 -21.22
CA GLU A 104 -7.44 -7.08 -20.49
C GLU A 104 -7.96 -5.78 -19.88
N ALA A 105 -7.32 -5.35 -18.79
CA ALA A 105 -7.65 -4.07 -18.16
C ALA A 105 -7.23 -2.90 -19.08
N PRO A 106 -7.99 -1.78 -19.10
CA PRO A 106 -7.60 -0.59 -19.84
C PRO A 106 -6.23 -0.06 -19.42
N GLN A 107 -5.39 0.33 -20.38
CA GLN A 107 -4.14 1.03 -20.10
C GLN A 107 -4.43 2.43 -19.51
N GLY A 108 -3.70 2.82 -18.47
CA GLY A 108 -3.80 4.17 -17.88
C GLY A 108 -4.96 4.38 -16.91
N ALA A 109 -5.60 3.31 -16.41
CA ALA A 109 -6.49 3.40 -15.25
C ALA A 109 -5.71 3.60 -13.93
N ASP A 110 -4.60 4.33 -13.97
CA ASP A 110 -3.94 4.78 -12.77
C ASP A 110 -4.90 5.75 -12.06
N ALA A 111 -5.03 5.58 -10.75
CA ALA A 111 -5.79 6.50 -9.91
C ALA A 111 -5.33 7.93 -10.22
N PRO A 112 -6.25 8.92 -10.29
CA PRO A 112 -5.86 10.31 -10.51
C PRO A 112 -4.72 10.62 -9.53
N ALA A 113 -3.59 11.10 -10.05
CA ALA A 113 -2.49 11.56 -9.23
C ALA A 113 -3.11 12.51 -8.20
N GLY A 114 -3.15 12.05 -6.93
CA GLY A 114 -3.84 12.79 -5.88
C GLY A 114 -3.30 14.21 -5.91
N GLU A 115 -4.20 15.20 -5.85
CA GLU A 115 -3.80 16.57 -5.63
C GLU A 115 -2.77 16.56 -4.51
N ASN A 116 -1.58 17.13 -4.77
CA ASN A 116 -0.49 17.21 -3.82
C ASN A 116 -0.98 17.98 -2.59
N ASN A 117 -1.62 17.28 -1.66
CA ASN A 117 -1.91 17.81 -0.34
C ASN A 117 -0.57 18.18 0.26
N ALA A 118 -0.44 19.44 0.69
CA ALA A 118 0.78 19.93 1.29
C ALA A 118 1.18 18.99 2.43
N SER A 119 2.42 18.48 2.38
CA SER A 119 2.89 17.55 3.40
C SER A 119 2.88 18.22 4.78
N VAL A 120 2.35 17.52 5.78
CA VAL A 120 2.36 18.01 7.18
C VAL A 120 3.81 18.12 7.70
N LEU A 121 4.72 17.26 7.21
CA LEU A 121 6.14 17.23 7.55
C LEU A 121 7.04 17.06 6.30
N ALA A 122 8.21 17.70 6.31
CA ALA A 122 9.23 17.66 5.27
C ALA A 122 10.64 17.74 5.91
N PRO A 123 11.56 16.79 5.66
CA PRO A 123 11.35 15.56 4.90
C PRO A 123 10.36 14.62 5.61
N GLN A 124 9.65 13.80 4.83
CA GLN A 124 8.77 12.79 5.40
C GLN A 124 9.61 11.67 6.02
N THR A 125 9.33 11.30 7.26
CA THR A 125 9.84 10.08 7.88
C THR A 125 8.86 8.95 7.60
N PRO A 126 9.21 7.94 6.78
CA PRO A 126 8.31 6.84 6.47
C PRO A 126 7.93 6.04 7.73
N ALA A 127 6.66 5.67 7.81
CA ALA A 127 6.13 4.80 8.86
C ALA A 127 5.50 3.56 8.24
N TRP A 128 6.09 2.39 8.50
CA TRP A 128 5.48 1.11 8.11
C TRP A 128 4.61 0.58 9.23
N VAL A 129 3.30 0.64 9.00
CA VAL A 129 2.29 0.12 9.92
C VAL A 129 1.97 -1.35 9.61
N VAL A 130 1.97 -2.19 10.62
CA VAL A 130 1.57 -3.60 10.51
C VAL A 130 0.64 -3.96 11.65
N SER A 131 -0.33 -4.84 11.39
CA SER A 131 -1.28 -5.28 12.39
C SER A 131 -1.61 -6.77 12.28
N GLY A 132 -2.10 -7.35 13.38
CA GLY A 132 -2.55 -8.74 13.50
C GLY A 132 -3.64 -8.89 14.57
N HIS A 133 -4.42 -9.96 14.47
CA HIS A 133 -5.43 -10.30 15.49
C HIS A 133 -4.84 -10.87 16.79
N THR A 134 -3.57 -11.29 16.74
CA THR A 134 -2.79 -11.73 17.91
C THR A 134 -1.36 -11.20 17.79
N THR A 135 -0.59 -11.28 18.87
CA THR A 135 0.84 -10.92 18.87
C THR A 135 1.65 -11.79 17.89
N GLU A 136 1.31 -13.07 17.76
CA GLU A 136 1.95 -14.01 16.82
C GLU A 136 1.57 -13.70 15.38
N ALA A 137 0.31 -13.34 15.12
CA ALA A 137 -0.14 -12.92 13.81
C ALA A 137 0.54 -11.61 13.36
N LEU A 138 0.73 -10.66 14.28
CA LEU A 138 1.50 -9.45 14.05
C LEU A 138 2.96 -9.77 13.69
N ALA A 139 3.62 -10.63 14.47
CA ALA A 139 4.99 -11.06 14.20
C ALA A 139 5.12 -11.75 12.83
N GLY A 140 4.20 -12.67 12.52
CA GLY A 140 4.14 -13.34 11.22
C GLY A 140 3.89 -12.38 10.05
N GLN A 141 3.04 -11.36 10.25
CA GLN A 141 2.80 -10.33 9.23
C GLN A 141 4.04 -9.46 9.00
N ALA A 142 4.74 -9.06 10.06
CA ALA A 142 6.00 -8.33 9.95
C ALA A 142 7.07 -9.14 9.21
N GLY A 143 7.18 -10.45 9.51
CA GLY A 143 8.08 -11.36 8.81
C GLY A 143 7.79 -11.46 7.31
N ARG A 144 6.52 -11.67 6.92
CA ARG A 144 6.11 -11.72 5.51
C ARG A 144 6.36 -10.40 4.79
N LEU A 145 6.05 -9.27 5.42
CA LEU A 145 6.31 -7.96 4.84
C LEU A 145 7.81 -7.75 4.62
N ARG A 146 8.64 -8.10 5.61
CA ARG A 146 10.10 -8.04 5.50
C ARG A 146 10.61 -8.84 4.30
N GLU A 147 10.21 -10.10 4.19
CA GLU A 147 10.59 -10.95 3.05
C GLU A 147 10.15 -10.34 1.72
N TYR A 148 8.92 -9.83 1.66
CA TYR A 148 8.35 -9.21 0.46
C TYR A 148 9.16 -8.00 -0.01
N VAL A 149 9.52 -7.09 0.90
CA VAL A 149 10.23 -5.84 0.56
C VAL A 149 11.74 -6.04 0.38
N VAL A 150 12.34 -7.08 0.98
CA VAL A 150 13.73 -7.46 0.74
C VAL A 150 13.88 -8.08 -0.65
N ALA A 151 12.91 -8.91 -1.07
CA ALA A 151 12.91 -9.50 -2.41
C ALA A 151 12.59 -8.49 -3.53
N ARG A 152 12.17 -7.26 -3.18
CA ARG A 152 11.73 -6.21 -4.10
C ARG A 152 12.31 -4.84 -3.72
N PRO A 153 13.63 -4.63 -3.88
CA PRO A 153 14.28 -3.36 -3.55
C PRO A 153 13.80 -2.18 -4.41
N GLU A 154 13.21 -2.45 -5.58
CA GLU A 154 12.67 -1.46 -6.51
C GLU A 154 11.41 -0.74 -6.01
N LEU A 155 10.71 -1.29 -5.02
CA LEU A 155 9.50 -0.65 -4.47
C LEU A 155 9.87 0.67 -3.78
N PRO A 156 9.16 1.78 -4.01
CA PRO A 156 9.36 2.99 -3.22
C PRO A 156 8.94 2.77 -1.76
N VAL A 157 9.73 3.28 -0.80
CA VAL A 157 9.44 3.14 0.64
C VAL A 157 8.12 3.82 1.01
N GLY A 158 7.84 4.97 0.40
CA GLY A 158 6.59 5.73 0.58
C GLY A 158 5.36 4.98 0.10
N ASP A 159 5.41 4.35 -1.08
CA ASP A 159 4.30 3.56 -1.63
C ASP A 159 3.95 2.36 -0.73
N VAL A 160 4.97 1.72 -0.15
CA VAL A 160 4.78 0.65 0.84
C VAL A 160 4.08 1.23 2.08
N ALA A 161 4.55 2.36 2.61
CA ALA A 161 3.94 3.01 3.77
C ALA A 161 2.46 3.38 3.51
N TRP A 162 2.19 4.04 2.39
CA TRP A 162 0.85 4.42 1.95
C TRP A 162 -0.07 3.22 1.80
N SER A 163 0.41 2.16 1.13
CA SER A 163 -0.36 0.93 0.94
C SER A 163 -0.71 0.27 2.27
N LEU A 164 0.24 0.22 3.21
CA LEU A 164 0.01 -0.33 4.55
C LEU A 164 -1.01 0.49 5.33
N ALA A 165 -0.98 1.81 5.21
CA ALA A 165 -1.89 2.70 5.93
C ALA A 165 -3.32 2.71 5.35
N THR A 166 -3.47 2.65 4.02
CA THR A 166 -4.76 2.92 3.36
C THR A 166 -5.46 1.68 2.81
N THR A 167 -4.75 0.57 2.60
CA THR A 167 -5.30 -0.62 1.93
C THR A 167 -5.32 -1.88 2.81
N ARG A 168 -4.96 -1.73 4.10
CA ARG A 168 -4.96 -2.84 5.06
C ARG A 168 -5.88 -2.52 6.22
N ALA A 169 -6.54 -3.55 6.75
CA ALA A 169 -7.31 -3.43 7.97
C ALA A 169 -6.39 -3.10 9.16
N ALA A 170 -6.82 -2.20 10.03
CA ALA A 170 -6.11 -1.84 11.26
C ALA A 170 -6.56 -2.73 12.42
N LEU A 171 -5.94 -3.91 12.56
CA LEU A 171 -6.28 -4.93 13.57
C LEU A 171 -5.80 -4.56 14.98
N GLU A 172 -6.12 -5.40 15.96
CA GLU A 172 -5.98 -5.09 17.39
C GLU A 172 -4.52 -4.98 17.84
N HIS A 173 -3.65 -5.90 17.43
CA HIS A 173 -2.22 -5.85 17.74
C HIS A 173 -1.49 -5.11 16.63
N ARG A 174 -0.78 -4.04 16.97
CA ARG A 174 -0.19 -3.12 16.00
C ARG A 174 1.29 -2.90 16.28
N ALA A 175 2.04 -2.68 15.21
CA ALA A 175 3.36 -2.09 15.27
C ALA A 175 3.50 -0.97 14.24
N VAL A 176 4.24 0.07 14.60
CA VAL A 176 4.70 1.13 13.70
C VAL A 176 6.22 1.06 13.70
N VAL A 177 6.80 0.92 12.50
CA VAL A 177 8.25 0.99 12.31
C VAL A 177 8.57 2.31 11.62
N LEU A 178 9.28 3.17 12.33
CA LEU A 178 9.81 4.44 11.85
C LEU A 178 11.27 4.25 11.44
N GLY A 179 11.68 4.86 10.33
CA GLY A 179 13.07 4.85 9.92
C GLY A 179 13.31 5.75 8.71
N ASP A 180 14.51 6.33 8.66
CA ASP A 180 14.88 7.30 7.62
C ASP A 180 15.17 6.63 6.26
N ASP A 181 15.46 5.33 6.28
CA ASP A 181 15.72 4.55 5.09
C ASP A 181 15.14 3.13 5.15
N ARG A 182 15.19 2.45 4.01
CA ARG A 182 14.73 1.06 3.85
C ARG A 182 15.43 0.09 4.80
N SER A 183 16.72 0.30 5.09
CA SER A 183 17.50 -0.61 5.92
C SER A 183 17.02 -0.59 7.38
N GLY A 184 16.76 0.61 7.92
CA GLY A 184 16.18 0.81 9.24
C GLY A 184 14.79 0.20 9.35
N LEU A 185 13.93 0.41 8.35
CA LEU A 185 12.58 -0.15 8.32
C LEU A 185 12.58 -1.69 8.25
N VAL A 186 13.45 -2.28 7.44
CA VAL A 186 13.63 -3.75 7.35
C VAL A 186 14.15 -4.33 8.67
N ALA A 187 15.09 -3.65 9.32
CA ALA A 187 15.59 -4.05 10.64
C ALA A 187 14.49 -3.98 11.71
N GLY A 188 13.68 -2.92 11.70
CA GLY A 188 12.55 -2.78 12.62
C GLY A 188 11.47 -3.85 12.40
N LEU A 189 11.15 -4.20 11.14
CA LEU A 189 10.27 -5.35 10.86
C LEU A 189 10.84 -6.67 11.38
N ALA A 190 12.16 -6.87 11.32
CA ALA A 190 12.81 -8.04 11.90
C ALA A 190 12.67 -8.07 13.44
N ALA A 191 12.78 -6.91 14.09
CA ALA A 191 12.55 -6.79 15.52
C ALA A 191 11.10 -7.13 15.89
N VAL A 192 10.11 -6.61 15.16
CA VAL A 192 8.69 -6.97 15.35
C VAL A 192 8.44 -8.46 15.11
N ALA A 193 9.03 -9.03 14.06
CA ALA A 193 8.88 -10.45 13.72
C ALA A 193 9.48 -11.39 14.78
N THR A 194 10.53 -10.95 15.47
CA THR A 194 11.19 -11.69 16.56
C THR A 194 10.70 -11.27 17.96
N GLN A 195 9.69 -10.38 18.01
CA GLN A 195 9.11 -9.83 19.24
C GLN A 195 10.16 -9.19 20.16
N GLN A 196 11.21 -8.61 19.58
CA GLN A 196 12.27 -7.90 20.28
C GLN A 196 12.08 -6.39 20.16
N PRO A 197 12.54 -5.60 21.15
CA PRO A 197 12.61 -4.16 21.00
C PRO A 197 13.57 -3.78 19.87
N GLY A 198 13.29 -2.68 19.18
CA GLY A 198 14.14 -2.15 18.12
C GLY A 198 14.05 -0.63 18.04
N PRO A 199 15.09 0.05 17.54
CA PRO A 199 15.04 1.49 17.31
C PRO A 199 13.91 1.82 16.33
N GLY A 200 13.14 2.87 16.62
CA GLY A 200 12.01 3.29 15.78
C GLY A 200 10.82 2.34 15.78
N VAL A 201 10.81 1.29 16.62
CA VAL A 201 9.69 0.33 16.69
C VAL A 201 8.80 0.68 17.87
N VAL A 202 7.53 0.95 17.57
CA VAL A 202 6.46 1.12 18.58
C VAL A 202 5.46 0.00 18.41
N THR A 203 5.22 -0.77 19.47
CA THR A 203 4.19 -1.83 19.49
C THR A 203 3.11 -1.51 20.51
N GLY A 204 1.91 -1.99 20.26
CA GLY A 204 0.79 -1.83 21.18
C GLY A 204 -0.40 -2.67 20.77
N SER A 205 -1.41 -2.72 21.63
CA SER A 205 -2.69 -3.33 21.33
C SER A 205 -3.83 -2.37 21.62
N VAL A 206 -4.88 -2.47 20.81
CA VAL A 206 -6.13 -1.75 21.06
C VAL A 206 -6.84 -2.41 22.23
N ALA A 207 -7.28 -1.62 23.20
CA ALA A 207 -8.05 -2.12 24.33
C ALA A 207 -9.40 -2.72 23.85
N PRO A 208 -10.02 -3.65 24.60
CA PRO A 208 -11.29 -4.26 24.20
C PRO A 208 -12.44 -3.26 23.96
N GLY A 209 -12.36 -2.06 24.56
CA GLY A 209 -13.31 -0.96 24.34
C GLY A 209 -13.09 -0.14 23.07
N GLY A 210 -12.13 -0.53 22.22
CA GLY A 210 -11.75 0.19 21.01
C GLY A 210 -10.81 1.37 21.27
N VAL A 211 -10.67 2.23 20.25
CA VAL A 211 -9.94 3.48 20.38
C VAL A 211 -10.80 4.49 21.15
N GLY A 212 -10.29 5.00 22.27
CA GLY A 212 -10.96 6.03 23.06
C GLY A 212 -10.99 7.39 22.36
N ARG A 213 -11.64 8.37 22.97
CA ARG A 213 -11.56 9.77 22.50
C ARG A 213 -10.18 10.34 22.79
N THR A 214 -9.65 11.09 21.84
CA THR A 214 -8.41 11.86 22.02
C THR A 214 -8.67 13.10 22.87
N VAL A 215 -7.76 13.41 23.80
CA VAL A 215 -7.78 14.63 24.61
C VAL A 215 -6.45 15.36 24.40
N LEU A 216 -6.51 16.61 23.92
CA LEU A 216 -5.34 17.49 23.88
C LEU A 216 -5.16 18.13 25.26
N VAL A 217 -3.99 17.92 25.87
CA VAL A 217 -3.65 18.47 27.18
C VAL A 217 -2.64 19.60 26.98
N PHE A 218 -3.02 20.80 27.42
CA PHE A 218 -2.22 22.01 27.31
C PHE A 218 -1.64 22.39 28.69
N PRO A 219 -0.41 21.96 29.01
CA PRO A 219 0.18 22.26 30.31
C PRO A 219 0.53 23.75 30.45
N GLY A 220 0.67 24.19 31.70
CA GLY A 220 1.17 25.52 32.00
C GLY A 220 2.69 25.64 31.88
N GLN A 221 3.27 26.61 32.58
CA GLN A 221 4.71 26.86 32.61
C GLN A 221 5.51 25.70 33.23
N GLY A 222 6.70 25.42 32.69
CA GLY A 222 7.64 24.41 33.19
C GLY A 222 8.22 23.48 32.12
N SER A 223 7.66 23.48 30.91
CA SER A 223 8.08 22.64 29.77
C SER A 223 8.95 23.37 28.74
N GLN A 224 9.19 24.67 28.92
CA GLN A 224 9.93 25.49 27.98
C GLN A 224 11.43 25.17 27.94
N TRP A 225 12.03 25.28 26.75
CA TRP A 225 13.47 25.17 26.53
C TRP A 225 13.89 26.01 25.32
N VAL A 226 15.16 26.43 25.30
CA VAL A 226 15.72 27.28 24.22
C VAL A 226 15.76 26.51 22.91
N GLY A 227 15.12 27.04 21.87
CA GLY A 227 15.03 26.40 20.56
C GLY A 227 13.76 25.58 20.33
N MET A 228 12.83 25.53 21.30
CA MET A 228 11.59 24.76 21.14
C MET A 228 10.79 25.17 19.91
N GLY A 229 10.30 24.18 19.15
CA GLY A 229 9.49 24.41 17.95
C GLY A 229 10.25 24.90 16.71
N ARG A 230 11.53 25.29 16.81
CA ARG A 230 12.29 25.82 15.65
C ARG A 230 12.49 24.78 14.54
N GLU A 231 13.01 23.61 14.89
CA GLU A 231 13.19 22.51 13.94
C GLU A 231 11.84 22.09 13.32
N LEU A 232 10.78 22.09 14.11
CA LEU A 232 9.44 21.75 13.61
C LEU A 232 8.87 22.85 12.69
N ALA A 233 9.21 24.12 12.90
CA ALA A 233 8.84 25.20 11.98
C ALA A 233 9.60 25.09 10.64
N GLU A 234 10.83 24.58 10.65
CA GLU A 234 11.56 24.28 9.42
C GLU A 234 10.98 23.06 8.69
N ALA A 235 10.58 22.03 9.45
CA ALA A 235 10.09 20.77 8.90
C ALA A 235 8.58 20.74 8.59
N SER A 236 7.76 21.57 9.22
CA SER A 236 6.30 21.53 9.08
C SER A 236 5.76 22.88 8.58
N PRO A 237 5.28 22.98 7.33
CA PRO A 237 4.66 24.20 6.85
C PRO A 237 3.38 24.54 7.64
N VAL A 238 2.68 23.54 8.17
CA VAL A 238 1.48 23.71 9.02
C VAL A 238 1.86 24.37 10.35
N PHE A 239 2.91 23.86 11.01
CA PHE A 239 3.42 24.44 12.26
C PHE A 239 3.92 25.87 12.04
N ALA A 240 4.72 26.09 11.00
CA ALA A 240 5.30 27.39 10.67
C ALA A 240 4.22 28.45 10.42
N ALA A 241 3.20 28.10 9.64
CA ALA A 241 2.08 29.00 9.36
C ALA A 241 1.34 29.38 10.64
N ARG A 242 1.00 28.39 11.49
CA ARG A 242 0.30 28.67 12.76
C ARG A 242 1.15 29.47 13.73
N LEU A 243 2.46 29.23 13.78
CA LEU A 243 3.37 29.97 14.64
C LEU A 243 3.48 31.44 14.18
N ALA A 244 3.53 31.69 12.87
CA ALA A 244 3.54 33.04 12.30
C ALA A 244 2.24 33.80 12.59
N GLU A 245 1.09 33.14 12.52
CA GLU A 245 -0.20 33.73 12.94
C GLU A 245 -0.19 34.13 14.42
N CYS A 246 0.39 33.29 15.29
CA CYS A 246 0.53 33.60 16.71
C CYS A 246 1.46 34.79 16.94
N ALA A 247 2.60 34.86 16.23
CA ALA A 247 3.52 35.99 16.30
C ALA A 247 2.82 37.31 15.93
N ALA A 248 2.08 37.31 14.81
CA ALA A 248 1.31 38.49 14.37
C ALA A 248 0.23 38.91 15.38
N ALA A 249 -0.43 37.94 16.03
CA ALA A 249 -1.42 38.21 17.05
C ALA A 249 -0.82 38.77 18.36
N LEU A 250 0.40 38.37 18.71
CA LEU A 250 1.10 38.84 19.91
C LEU A 250 1.73 40.22 19.72
N ALA A 251 2.21 40.54 18.52
CA ALA A 251 3.00 41.75 18.23
C ALA A 251 2.46 43.06 18.82
N PRO A 252 1.14 43.34 18.88
CA PRO A 252 0.62 44.57 19.50
C PRO A 252 0.76 44.65 21.03
N PHE A 253 1.06 43.53 21.70
CA PHE A 253 1.00 43.40 23.16
C PHE A 253 2.37 43.14 23.81
N VAL A 254 3.43 42.97 23.01
CA VAL A 254 4.76 42.60 23.49
C VAL A 254 5.84 43.48 22.85
N GLU A 255 6.99 43.61 23.52
CA GLU A 255 8.15 44.39 23.05
C GLU A 255 9.26 43.50 22.45
N TRP A 256 8.95 42.23 22.18
CA TRP A 256 9.88 41.21 21.69
C TRP A 256 9.28 40.46 20.51
N GLU A 257 10.14 39.88 19.67
CA GLU A 257 9.72 39.05 18.54
C GLU A 257 9.72 37.56 18.94
N LEU A 258 8.67 36.83 18.55
CA LEU A 258 8.50 35.42 18.94
C LEU A 258 9.68 34.55 18.49
N ASP A 259 10.19 34.77 17.27
CA ASP A 259 11.33 34.00 16.75
C ASP A 259 12.62 34.27 17.53
N ASP A 260 12.86 35.53 17.94
CA ASP A 260 14.01 35.92 18.75
C ASP A 260 13.99 35.25 20.13
N VAL A 261 12.81 35.17 20.76
CA VAL A 261 12.66 34.45 22.04
C VAL A 261 12.93 32.97 21.87
N LEU A 262 12.37 32.34 20.82
CA LEU A 262 12.62 30.91 20.54
C LEU A 262 14.10 30.63 20.22
N ALA A 263 14.81 31.58 19.61
CA ALA A 263 16.25 31.52 19.37
C ALA A 263 17.11 31.69 20.64
N GLY A 264 16.51 32.06 21.78
CA GLY A 264 17.21 32.33 23.03
C GLY A 264 17.75 33.76 23.16
N GLY A 265 17.27 34.69 22.32
CA GLY A 265 17.58 36.12 22.44
C GLY A 265 17.01 36.77 23.70
N HIS A 266 16.02 36.12 24.32
CA HIS A 266 15.45 36.49 25.62
C HIS A 266 15.54 35.32 26.61
N GLY A 267 15.66 35.63 27.90
CA GLY A 267 15.65 34.61 28.95
C GLY A 267 14.25 34.05 29.20
N PHE A 268 14.13 32.73 29.36
CA PHE A 268 12.89 32.04 29.74
C PHE A 268 12.57 32.15 31.25
N GLU A 269 12.87 33.29 31.86
CA GLU A 269 12.69 33.55 33.30
C GLU A 269 11.45 34.40 33.58
N ALA A 270 11.11 35.32 32.66
CA ALA A 270 10.01 36.26 32.81
C ALA A 270 8.68 35.62 32.35
N ALA A 271 7.68 35.56 33.23
CA ALA A 271 6.43 34.85 32.97
C ALA A 271 5.61 35.47 31.82
N ASP A 272 5.69 36.79 31.65
CA ASP A 272 5.10 37.58 30.57
C ASP A 272 5.72 37.31 29.19
N VAL A 273 6.92 36.71 29.15
CA VAL A 273 7.53 36.17 27.92
C VAL A 273 7.20 34.70 27.76
N VAL A 274 7.42 33.89 28.79
CA VAL A 274 7.32 32.43 28.72
C VAL A 274 5.90 31.95 28.40
N GLN A 275 4.87 32.55 29.02
CA GLN A 275 3.50 32.07 28.84
C GLN A 275 2.94 32.31 27.43
N PRO A 276 3.08 33.50 26.82
CA PRO A 276 2.66 33.71 25.42
C PRO A 276 3.40 32.83 24.42
N VAL A 277 4.71 32.61 24.63
CA VAL A 277 5.52 31.76 23.74
C VAL A 277 5.09 30.29 23.85
N LEU A 278 4.87 29.79 25.07
CA LEU A 278 4.33 28.44 25.28
C LEU A 278 2.95 28.27 24.65
N TRP A 279 2.08 29.27 24.78
CA TRP A 279 0.77 29.28 24.11
C TRP A 279 0.94 29.15 22.59
N ALA A 280 1.78 29.98 21.97
CA ALA A 280 2.02 29.97 20.52
C ALA A 280 2.56 28.61 20.02
N VAL A 281 3.50 27.99 20.75
CA VAL A 281 4.01 26.65 20.42
C VAL A 281 2.92 25.60 20.57
N MET A 282 2.17 25.62 21.67
CA MET A 282 1.13 24.63 21.93
C MET A 282 -0.01 24.64 20.91
N VAL A 283 -0.50 25.82 20.52
CA VAL A 283 -1.55 25.91 19.50
C VAL A 283 -1.03 25.53 18.10
N SER A 284 0.25 25.81 17.82
CA SER A 284 0.91 25.36 16.59
C SER A 284 1.07 23.83 16.55
N LEU A 285 1.40 23.19 17.68
CA LEU A 285 1.40 21.73 17.79
C LEU A 285 0.00 21.14 17.57
N ALA A 286 -1.04 21.78 18.12
CA ALA A 286 -2.41 21.34 17.92
C ALA A 286 -2.81 21.40 16.43
N ALA A 287 -2.41 22.45 15.70
CA ALA A 287 -2.66 22.56 14.27
C ALA A 287 -1.99 21.44 13.45
N VAL A 288 -0.78 21.00 13.84
CA VAL A 288 -0.11 19.85 13.21
C VAL A 288 -0.89 18.56 13.44
N TRP A 289 -1.39 18.34 14.67
CA TRP A 289 -2.23 17.17 14.99
C TRP A 289 -3.56 17.14 14.26
N GLU A 290 -4.16 18.30 14.00
CA GLU A 290 -5.42 18.42 13.25
C GLU A 290 -5.25 18.17 11.74
N ALA A 291 -4.06 18.44 11.19
CA ALA A 291 -3.76 18.27 9.78
C ALA A 291 -3.34 16.84 9.38
N ALA A 292 -3.01 15.99 10.36
CA ALA A 292 -2.52 14.61 10.18
C ALA A 292 -3.66 13.58 10.21
#